data_AF-A0A3P7EJV6-F1
#
_entry.id   AF-A0A3P7EJV6-F1
#
_cell.length_a   1.000
_cell.length_b   1.000
_cell.length_c   1.000
_cell.angle_alpha   90.00
_cell.angle_beta   90.00
_cell.angle_gamma   90.00
#
_symmetry.space_group_name_H-M   'P 1'
#
loop_
_entity.id
_entity.type
_entity.pdbx_description
1 polymer ?
#
loop_
_entity_poly.entity_id
_entity_poly.type
_entity_poly.pdbx_seq_one_letter_code
_entity_poly.pdbx_strand_id
1 'polypeptide(L)'
;MYKYGKNEYTNGNWNDCIAFFLRSIEDFDYFIDENVWCREKCARQHKINRQTELKDAGEDIAEIVMMYTNAQHALCLFRCKNDRLTSMRPPVNDPDVLEEFQARKPYQYLQICYWKQKDLASAVRSAYTYLVANPKDQETLDNLAFYMEQNGYNEDMLIDARQMKYEASYIRGVKAYNDEEWQLCVNEFETSVKQFFDEEQKCRHICEDKLNWEAFDSANPEI
;
A
#
# COMPACT_ATOMS: atom_id res chain seq x y z
N MET A 1 -16.09 -1.04 0.20
CA MET A 1 -16.39 0.10 1.10
C MET A 1 -16.08 1.46 0.50
N TYR A 2 -14.98 1.60 -0.24
CA TYR A 2 -14.57 2.89 -0.81
C TYR A 2 -15.65 3.65 -1.61
N LYS A 3 -16.38 2.95 -2.50
CA LYS A 3 -17.53 3.52 -3.24
C LYS A 3 -18.63 4.06 -2.32
N TYR A 4 -18.96 3.34 -1.23
CA TYR A 4 -19.92 3.80 -0.25
C TYR A 4 -19.42 5.07 0.46
N GLY A 5 -18.13 5.13 0.80
CA GLY A 5 -17.51 6.34 1.35
C GLY A 5 -17.65 7.57 0.44
N LYS A 6 -17.39 7.43 -0.87
CA LYS A 6 -17.61 8.50 -1.87
C LYS A 6 -19.08 8.93 -1.95
N ASN A 7 -20.03 7.99 -1.85
CA ASN A 7 -21.46 8.29 -1.81
C ASN A 7 -21.85 9.09 -0.56
N GLU A 8 -21.43 8.63 0.62
CA GLU A 8 -21.74 9.33 1.89
C GLU A 8 -21.07 10.70 1.99
N TYR A 9 -19.86 10.85 1.43
CA TYR A 9 -19.22 12.15 1.24
C TYR A 9 -20.09 13.11 0.43
N THR A 10 -20.63 12.63 -0.70
CA THR A 10 -21.48 13.44 -1.60
C THR A 10 -22.82 13.78 -0.94
N ASN A 11 -23.37 12.86 -0.16
CA ASN A 11 -24.63 13.04 0.57
C ASN A 11 -24.49 13.93 1.82
N GLY A 12 -23.27 14.28 2.23
CA GLY A 12 -23.01 15.04 3.45
C GLY A 12 -23.21 14.25 4.75
N ASN A 13 -23.20 12.91 4.66
CA ASN A 13 -23.32 12.02 5.81
C ASN A 13 -21.92 11.76 6.40
N TRP A 14 -21.41 12.72 7.17
CA TRP A 14 -20.00 12.75 7.57
C TRP A 14 -19.56 11.60 8.48
N ASN A 15 -20.43 11.13 9.38
CA ASN A 15 -20.14 9.96 10.23
C ASN A 15 -19.93 8.69 9.39
N ASP A 16 -20.85 8.41 8.47
CA ASP A 16 -20.77 7.22 7.61
C ASP A 16 -19.66 7.36 6.58
N CYS A 17 -19.39 8.58 6.08
CA CYS A 17 -18.21 8.89 5.28
C CYS A 17 -16.93 8.41 5.98
N ILE A 18 -16.71 8.82 7.23
CA ILE A 18 -15.54 8.42 8.01
C ILE A 18 -15.50 6.90 8.17
N ALA A 19 -16.61 6.28 8.59
CA ALA A 19 -16.68 4.84 8.82
C ALA A 19 -16.35 4.03 7.56
N PHE A 20 -16.92 4.38 6.41
CA PHE A 20 -16.67 3.67 5.16
C PHE A 20 -15.26 3.88 4.63
N PHE A 21 -14.67 5.07 4.76
CA PHE A 21 -13.29 5.29 4.33
C PHE A 21 -12.28 4.58 5.21
N LEU A 22 -12.42 4.64 6.54
CA LEU A 22 -11.58 3.87 7.46
C LEU A 22 -11.67 2.38 7.16
N ARG A 23 -12.88 1.85 6.98
CA ARG A 23 -13.06 0.45 6.62
C ARG A 23 -12.44 0.12 5.25
N SER A 24 -12.52 1.03 4.30
CA SER A 24 -11.92 0.82 2.97
C SER A 24 -10.39 0.76 3.03
N ILE A 25 -9.75 1.52 3.93
CA ILE A 25 -8.31 1.45 4.18
C ILE A 25 -7.94 0.11 4.79
N GLU A 26 -8.68 -0.35 5.80
CA GLU A 26 -8.47 -1.68 6.39
C GLU A 26 -8.62 -2.82 5.37
N ASP A 27 -9.64 -2.75 4.53
CA ASP A 27 -9.88 -3.76 3.48
C ASP A 27 -8.77 -3.72 2.41
N PHE A 28 -8.22 -2.53 2.10
CA PHE A 28 -7.10 -2.38 1.17
C PHE A 28 -5.79 -2.93 1.76
N ASP A 29 -5.49 -2.63 3.01
CA ASP A 29 -4.32 -3.18 3.71
C ASP A 29 -4.38 -4.71 3.76
N TYR A 30 -5.56 -5.25 4.07
CA TYR A 30 -5.81 -6.70 4.02
C TYR A 30 -5.55 -7.27 2.61
N PHE A 31 -6.06 -6.62 1.57
CA PHE A 31 -5.84 -7.05 0.18
C PHE A 31 -4.34 -7.10 -0.16
N ILE A 32 -3.58 -6.07 0.22
CA ILE A 32 -2.13 -6.02 -0.03
C ILE A 32 -1.41 -7.14 0.73
N ASP A 33 -1.68 -7.29 2.02
CA ASP A 33 -1.04 -8.29 2.88
C ASP A 33 -1.28 -9.72 2.39
N GLU A 34 -2.52 -10.06 2.01
CA GLU A 34 -2.85 -11.39 1.50
C GLU A 34 -2.22 -11.66 0.13
N ASN A 35 -2.10 -10.63 -0.74
CA ASN A 35 -1.38 -10.78 -2.01
C ASN A 35 0.10 -11.07 -1.79
N VAL A 36 0.77 -10.31 -0.91
CA VAL A 36 2.18 -10.53 -0.55
C VAL A 36 2.34 -11.94 0.02
N TRP A 37 1.50 -12.33 0.99
CA TRP A 37 1.55 -13.64 1.61
C TRP A 37 1.38 -14.78 0.61
N CYS A 38 0.39 -14.67 -0.29
CA CYS A 38 0.17 -15.66 -1.33
C CYS A 38 1.37 -15.82 -2.26
N ARG A 39 1.98 -14.70 -2.67
CA ARG A 39 3.16 -14.72 -3.55
C ARG A 39 4.37 -15.32 -2.87
N GLU A 40 4.66 -14.93 -1.64
CA GLU A 40 5.76 -15.54 -0.88
C GLU A 40 5.58 -17.05 -0.73
N LYS A 41 4.37 -17.49 -0.33
CA LYS A 41 4.04 -18.91 -0.17
C LYS A 41 4.24 -19.67 -1.48
N CYS A 42 3.67 -19.15 -2.58
CA CYS A 42 3.69 -19.82 -3.86
C CYS A 42 5.07 -19.78 -4.54
N ALA A 43 5.85 -18.72 -4.34
CA ALA A 43 7.24 -18.63 -4.81
C ALA A 43 8.14 -19.64 -4.08
N ARG A 44 7.96 -19.83 -2.76
CA ARG A 44 8.67 -20.89 -2.01
C ARG A 44 8.35 -22.28 -2.56
N GLN A 45 7.07 -22.57 -2.82
CA GLN A 45 6.65 -23.86 -3.40
C GLN A 45 7.18 -24.03 -4.83
N HIS A 46 7.13 -22.98 -5.65
CA HIS A 46 7.63 -23.01 -7.03
C HIS A 46 9.12 -23.28 -7.09
N LYS A 47 9.91 -22.64 -6.22
CA LYS A 47 11.36 -22.89 -6.13
C LYS A 47 11.67 -24.35 -5.81
N ILE A 48 10.93 -24.96 -4.87
CA ILE A 48 11.08 -26.38 -4.51
C ILE A 48 10.69 -27.27 -5.70
N ASN A 49 9.51 -27.06 -6.29
CA ASN A 49 9.03 -27.86 -7.42
C ASN A 49 9.98 -27.74 -8.62
N ARG A 50 10.43 -26.53 -8.96
CA ARG A 50 11.36 -26.32 -10.05
C ARG A 50 12.68 -27.06 -9.83
N GLN A 51 13.20 -27.10 -8.60
CA GLN A 51 14.41 -27.85 -8.29
C GLN A 51 14.22 -29.37 -8.36
N THR A 52 13.09 -29.89 -7.88
CA THR A 52 12.79 -31.33 -7.91
C THR A 52 12.50 -31.80 -9.33
N GLU A 53 11.57 -31.16 -10.02
CA GLU A 53 11.10 -31.59 -11.34
C GLU A 53 12.21 -31.48 -12.40
N LEU A 54 13.02 -30.41 -12.39
CA LEU A 54 14.15 -30.28 -13.33
C LEU A 54 15.28 -31.26 -13.05
N LYS A 55 15.45 -31.70 -11.81
CA LYS A 55 16.47 -32.70 -11.46
C LYS A 55 16.08 -34.09 -11.97
N ASP A 56 14.79 -34.39 -11.98
CA ASP A 56 14.25 -35.68 -12.44
C ASP A 56 13.99 -35.69 -13.96
N ALA A 57 14.05 -34.52 -14.61
CA ALA A 57 13.85 -34.34 -16.03
C ALA A 57 15.09 -34.69 -16.86
N GLY A 58 14.90 -35.43 -17.95
CA GLY A 58 15.87 -35.47 -19.05
C GLY A 58 15.96 -34.11 -19.77
N GLU A 59 17.09 -33.84 -20.42
CA GLU A 59 17.31 -32.60 -21.18
C GLU A 59 16.23 -32.36 -22.25
N ASP A 60 15.68 -33.44 -22.81
CA ASP A 60 14.65 -33.44 -23.85
C ASP A 60 13.28 -32.94 -23.38
N ILE A 61 12.99 -32.99 -22.08
CA ILE A 61 11.71 -32.55 -21.50
C ILE A 61 11.84 -31.35 -20.56
N ALA A 62 13.04 -30.78 -20.40
CA ALA A 62 13.31 -29.68 -19.46
C ALA A 62 12.40 -28.46 -19.71
N GLU A 63 12.14 -28.11 -20.97
CA GLU A 63 11.23 -27.00 -21.32
C GLU A 63 9.79 -27.27 -20.87
N ILE A 64 9.28 -28.48 -21.13
CA ILE A 64 7.93 -28.90 -20.72
C ILE A 64 7.81 -28.86 -19.20
N VAL A 65 8.84 -29.29 -18.48
CA VAL A 65 8.90 -29.25 -17.02
C VAL A 65 8.91 -27.82 -16.49
N MET A 66 9.61 -26.89 -17.15
CA MET A 66 9.53 -25.46 -16.80
C MET A 66 8.12 -24.90 -17.01
N MET A 67 7.47 -25.21 -18.13
CA MET A 67 6.09 -24.79 -18.38
C MET A 67 5.12 -25.35 -17.34
N TYR A 68 5.25 -26.64 -17.00
CA TYR A 68 4.46 -27.29 -15.97
C TYR A 68 4.66 -26.63 -14.59
N THR A 69 5.91 -26.41 -14.17
CA THR A 69 6.20 -25.77 -12.88
C THR A 69 5.64 -24.35 -12.82
N ASN A 70 5.73 -23.57 -13.90
CA ASN A 70 5.12 -22.25 -13.99
C ASN A 70 3.57 -22.30 -13.95
N ALA A 71 2.95 -23.28 -14.61
CA ALA A 71 1.50 -23.48 -14.53
C ALA A 71 1.06 -23.86 -13.10
N GLN A 72 1.84 -24.70 -12.39
CA GLN A 72 1.60 -25.01 -10.97
C GLN A 72 1.75 -23.78 -10.07
N HIS A 73 2.71 -22.89 -10.39
CA HIS A 73 2.86 -21.62 -9.68
C HIS A 73 1.63 -20.73 -9.85
N ALA A 74 1.15 -20.55 -11.08
CA ALA A 74 -0.05 -19.78 -11.38
C ALA A 74 -1.29 -20.38 -10.69
N LEU A 75 -1.43 -21.71 -10.70
CA LEU A 75 -2.52 -22.40 -9.99
C LEU A 75 -2.46 -22.21 -8.47
N CYS A 76 -1.26 -22.21 -7.89
CA CYS A 76 -1.06 -21.90 -6.46
C CYS A 76 -1.56 -20.50 -6.13
N LEU A 77 -1.14 -19.50 -6.92
CA LEU A 77 -1.54 -18.11 -6.72
C LEU A 77 -3.06 -17.95 -6.85
N PHE A 78 -3.66 -18.52 -7.88
CA PHE A 78 -5.11 -18.48 -8.10
C PHE A 78 -5.88 -19.06 -6.91
N ARG A 79 -5.52 -20.27 -6.46
CA ARG A 79 -6.16 -20.92 -5.30
C ARG A 79 -5.97 -20.11 -4.03
N CYS A 80 -4.75 -19.67 -3.76
CA CYS A 80 -4.42 -18.89 -2.57
C CYS A 80 -5.23 -17.60 -2.49
N LYS A 81 -5.28 -16.82 -3.58
CA LYS A 81 -6.05 -15.57 -3.62
C LYS A 81 -7.54 -15.83 -3.48
N ASN A 82 -8.07 -16.87 -4.13
CA ASN A 82 -9.50 -17.23 -4.01
C ASN A 82 -9.88 -17.67 -2.58
N ASP A 83 -8.98 -18.34 -1.87
CA ASP A 83 -9.21 -18.76 -0.48
C ASP A 83 -9.15 -17.59 0.52
N ARG A 84 -8.27 -16.61 0.27
CA ARG A 84 -8.05 -15.45 1.15
C ARG A 84 -9.00 -14.28 0.87
N LEU A 85 -9.21 -13.95 -0.39
CA LEU A 85 -10.01 -12.80 -0.83
C LEU A 85 -11.46 -13.23 -1.07
N THR A 86 -12.19 -13.36 0.04
CA THR A 86 -13.57 -13.87 0.06
C THR A 86 -14.60 -12.84 -0.42
N SER A 87 -15.87 -13.23 -0.57
CA SER A 87 -16.96 -12.30 -0.86
C SER A 87 -17.15 -11.20 0.20
N MET A 88 -16.71 -11.42 1.45
CA MET A 88 -16.75 -10.41 2.51
C MET A 88 -15.61 -9.38 2.39
N ARG A 89 -14.47 -9.79 1.82
CA ARG A 89 -13.29 -8.94 1.56
C ARG A 89 -12.78 -9.24 0.15
N PRO A 90 -13.49 -8.75 -0.88
CA PRO A 90 -13.20 -9.10 -2.26
C PRO A 90 -11.86 -8.50 -2.72
N PRO A 91 -11.25 -9.06 -3.78
CA PRO A 91 -10.07 -8.46 -4.41
C PRO A 91 -10.37 -7.06 -4.95
N VAL A 92 -9.34 -6.22 -5.01
CA VAL A 92 -9.37 -4.96 -5.76
C VAL A 92 -8.99 -5.26 -7.20
N ASN A 93 -9.98 -5.25 -8.09
CA ASN A 93 -9.78 -5.53 -9.51
C ASN A 93 -9.69 -4.28 -10.38
N ASP A 94 -10.12 -3.13 -9.86
CA ASP A 94 -10.15 -1.85 -10.57
C ASP A 94 -8.77 -1.17 -10.42
N PRO A 95 -8.00 -0.99 -11.53
CA PRO A 95 -6.69 -0.35 -11.49
C PRO A 95 -6.73 1.09 -10.98
N ASP A 96 -7.80 1.83 -11.29
CA ASP A 96 -7.95 3.23 -10.87
C ASP A 96 -8.11 3.29 -9.35
N VAL A 97 -8.88 2.36 -8.76
CA VAL A 97 -9.01 2.25 -7.31
C VAL A 97 -7.66 1.91 -6.68
N LEU A 98 -6.88 0.99 -7.27
CA LEU A 98 -5.54 0.67 -6.76
C LEU A 98 -4.65 1.92 -6.76
N GLU A 99 -4.63 2.69 -7.85
CA GLU A 99 -3.86 3.93 -7.97
C GLU A 99 -4.34 4.99 -6.95
N GLU A 100 -5.65 5.19 -6.79
CA GLU A 100 -6.21 6.12 -5.81
C GLU A 100 -5.77 5.77 -4.37
N PHE A 101 -5.71 4.48 -4.02
CA PHE A 101 -5.20 4.06 -2.71
C PHE A 101 -3.68 4.24 -2.57
N GLN A 102 -2.91 3.95 -3.63
CA GLN A 102 -1.47 4.21 -3.66
C GLN A 102 -1.16 5.71 -3.50
N ALA A 103 -1.97 6.57 -4.14
CA ALA A 103 -1.92 8.03 -3.99
C ALA A 103 -2.57 8.54 -2.69
N ARG A 104 -2.96 7.66 -1.76
CA ARG A 104 -3.58 8.01 -0.46
C ARG A 104 -4.87 8.83 -0.58
N LYS A 105 -5.58 8.75 -1.71
CA LYS A 105 -6.82 9.50 -1.98
C LYS A 105 -7.91 9.37 -0.91
N PRO A 106 -8.12 8.22 -0.23
CA PRO A 106 -9.07 8.14 0.89
C PRO A 106 -8.83 9.20 1.98
N TYR A 107 -7.56 9.57 2.25
CA TYR A 107 -7.23 10.60 3.24
C TYR A 107 -7.63 12.00 2.80
N GLN A 108 -7.67 12.29 1.49
CA GLN A 108 -8.19 13.54 0.96
C GLN A 108 -9.68 13.71 1.27
N TYR A 109 -10.48 12.63 1.22
CA TYR A 109 -11.88 12.67 1.62
C TYR A 109 -12.03 12.71 3.15
N LEU A 110 -11.25 11.91 3.88
CA LEU A 110 -11.29 11.85 5.34
C LEU A 110 -11.02 13.21 5.98
N GLN A 111 -10.08 14.01 5.48
CA GLN A 111 -9.83 15.34 6.05
C GLN A 111 -11.09 16.22 6.07
N ILE A 112 -11.86 16.21 4.98
CA ILE A 112 -13.08 17.01 4.86
C ILE A 112 -14.17 16.41 5.75
N CYS A 113 -14.33 15.09 5.77
CA CYS A 113 -15.33 14.46 6.64
C CYS A 113 -15.05 14.70 8.14
N TYR A 114 -13.80 14.64 8.57
CA TYR A 114 -13.41 15.00 9.94
C TYR A 114 -13.62 16.49 10.24
N TRP A 115 -13.25 17.37 9.30
CA TRP A 115 -13.49 18.80 9.44
C TRP A 115 -14.98 19.12 9.62
N LYS A 116 -15.86 18.50 8.82
CA LYS A 116 -17.31 18.66 8.93
C LYS A 116 -17.88 18.14 10.26
N GLN A 117 -17.21 17.16 10.87
CA GLN A 117 -17.50 16.66 12.22
C GLN A 117 -16.84 17.45 13.35
N LYS A 118 -16.15 18.57 13.03
CA LYS A 118 -15.41 19.42 13.98
C LYS A 118 -14.25 18.68 14.68
N ASP A 119 -13.72 17.63 14.07
CA ASP A 119 -12.52 16.94 14.53
C ASP A 119 -11.29 17.51 13.81
N LEU A 120 -10.76 18.61 14.35
CA LEU A 120 -9.60 19.31 13.79
C LEU A 120 -8.37 18.41 13.73
N ALA A 121 -8.11 17.63 14.79
CA ALA A 121 -6.90 16.81 14.88
C ALA A 121 -6.88 15.72 13.80
N SER A 122 -8.00 15.02 13.60
CA SER A 122 -8.12 14.00 12.54
C SER A 122 -8.15 14.61 11.14
N ALA A 123 -8.69 15.83 10.98
CA ALA A 123 -8.67 16.56 9.72
C ALA A 123 -7.22 16.92 9.30
N VAL A 124 -6.46 17.53 10.22
CA VAL A 124 -5.04 17.87 10.02
C VAL A 124 -4.21 16.62 9.71
N ARG A 125 -4.37 15.56 10.51
CA ARG A 125 -3.66 14.29 10.31
C ARG A 125 -3.94 13.70 8.92
N SER A 126 -5.20 13.70 8.49
CA SER A 126 -5.60 13.16 7.18
C SER A 126 -5.06 14.01 6.02
N ALA A 127 -5.14 15.33 6.13
CA ALA A 127 -4.60 16.25 5.12
C ALA A 127 -3.08 16.09 4.97
N TYR A 128 -2.36 16.04 6.09
CA TYR A 128 -0.92 15.81 6.11
C TYR A 128 -0.55 14.44 5.52
N THR A 129 -1.26 13.37 5.91
CA THR A 129 -1.08 12.02 5.35
C THR A 129 -1.22 11.98 3.83
N TYR A 130 -2.18 12.72 3.27
CA TYR A 130 -2.37 12.83 1.82
C TYR A 130 -1.26 13.65 1.15
N LEU A 131 -0.86 14.79 1.74
CA LEU A 131 0.18 15.67 1.20
C LEU A 131 1.57 15.03 1.16
N VAL A 132 1.88 14.13 2.08
CA VAL A 132 3.16 13.37 2.03
C VAL A 132 3.28 12.60 0.70
N ALA A 133 2.18 12.07 0.15
CA ALA A 133 2.19 11.42 -1.16
C ALA A 133 1.92 12.39 -2.33
N ASN A 134 1.27 13.53 -2.08
CA ASN A 134 0.84 14.48 -3.11
C ASN A 134 1.27 15.92 -2.76
N PRO A 135 2.58 16.22 -2.69
CA PRO A 135 3.09 17.48 -2.12
C PRO A 135 2.75 18.74 -2.93
N LYS A 136 2.19 18.59 -4.14
CA LYS A 136 1.83 19.68 -5.05
C LYS A 136 0.30 19.89 -5.17
N ASP A 137 -0.51 19.16 -4.40
CA ASP A 137 -1.96 19.30 -4.41
C ASP A 137 -2.38 20.61 -3.73
N GLN A 138 -2.67 21.63 -4.53
CA GLN A 138 -2.94 22.99 -4.04
C GLN A 138 -4.17 23.04 -3.13
N GLU A 139 -5.23 22.30 -3.46
CA GLU A 139 -6.46 22.26 -2.66
C GLU A 139 -6.17 21.77 -1.23
N THR A 140 -5.38 20.71 -1.07
CA THR A 140 -5.07 20.19 0.26
C THR A 140 -4.05 21.06 0.99
N LEU A 141 -3.13 21.71 0.28
CA LEU A 141 -2.24 22.72 0.88
C LEU A 141 -3.05 23.89 1.47
N ASP A 142 -4.02 24.40 0.72
CA ASP A 142 -4.90 25.49 1.16
C ASP A 142 -5.76 25.04 2.36
N ASN A 143 -6.33 23.83 2.30
CA ASN A 143 -7.09 23.26 3.42
C ASN A 143 -6.22 23.09 4.68
N LEU A 144 -5.00 22.58 4.55
CA LEU A 144 -4.09 22.40 5.68
C LEU A 144 -3.69 23.74 6.27
N ALA A 145 -3.35 24.74 5.45
CA ALA A 145 -3.07 26.10 5.91
C ALA A 145 -4.26 26.69 6.68
N PHE A 146 -5.48 26.51 6.15
CA PHE A 146 -6.70 26.91 6.85
C PHE A 146 -6.89 26.18 8.19
N TYR A 147 -6.60 24.87 8.27
CA TYR A 147 -6.66 24.13 9.54
C TYR A 147 -5.64 24.63 10.56
N MET A 148 -4.43 25.00 10.11
CA MET A 148 -3.37 25.54 10.97
C MET A 148 -3.75 26.89 11.63
N GLU A 149 -4.67 27.64 11.04
CA GLU A 149 -5.21 28.88 11.59
C GLU A 149 -6.31 28.67 12.64
N GLN A 150 -6.83 27.45 12.80
CA GLN A 150 -7.95 27.19 13.69
C GLN A 150 -7.52 27.14 15.16
N ASN A 151 -8.41 27.60 16.04
CA ASN A 151 -8.23 27.44 17.48
C ASN A 151 -8.14 25.95 17.84
N GLY A 152 -7.07 25.60 18.55
CA GLY A 152 -6.78 24.23 18.97
C GLY A 152 -5.80 23.48 18.07
N TYR A 153 -5.35 24.07 16.96
CA TYR A 153 -4.24 23.52 16.19
C TYR A 153 -2.96 23.44 17.02
N ASN A 154 -2.19 22.36 16.81
CA ASN A 154 -0.83 22.17 17.31
C ASN A 154 -0.03 21.38 16.26
N GLU A 155 1.27 21.66 16.14
CA GLU A 155 2.19 20.97 15.23
C GLU A 155 2.23 19.45 15.46
N ASP A 156 2.02 18.98 16.70
CA ASP A 156 1.93 17.55 17.03
C ASP A 156 0.78 16.81 16.30
N MET A 157 -0.15 17.54 15.67
CA MET A 157 -1.22 16.95 14.86
C MET A 157 -0.75 16.53 13.46
N LEU A 158 0.42 17.00 13.00
CA LEU A 158 1.02 16.69 11.70
C LEU A 158 1.68 15.30 11.71
N ILE A 159 0.84 14.28 11.81
CA ILE A 159 1.26 12.88 11.83
C ILE A 159 0.86 12.22 10.52
N ASP A 160 1.82 11.62 9.82
CA ASP A 160 1.52 10.78 8.67
C ASP A 160 1.02 9.41 9.17
N ALA A 161 -0.29 9.16 9.00
CA ALA A 161 -0.91 7.90 9.40
C ALA A 161 -0.44 6.69 8.57
N ARG A 162 0.27 6.92 7.45
CA ARG A 162 0.86 5.91 6.58
C ARG A 162 2.39 5.91 6.63
N GLN A 163 3.00 6.56 7.64
CA GLN A 163 4.45 6.55 7.82
C GLN A 163 4.98 5.11 7.92
N MET A 164 5.94 4.78 7.07
CA MET A 164 6.56 3.47 7.08
C MET A 164 7.58 3.35 8.22
N LYS A 165 7.85 2.12 8.65
CA LYS A 165 8.80 1.86 9.76
C LYS A 165 10.20 2.38 9.45
N TYR A 166 10.66 2.19 8.20
CA TYR A 166 11.97 2.68 7.77
C TYR A 166 12.01 4.22 7.80
N GLU A 167 10.94 4.91 7.42
CA GLU A 167 10.86 6.38 7.48
C GLU A 167 10.94 6.87 8.92
N ALA A 168 10.22 6.23 9.83
CA ALA A 168 10.27 6.56 11.26
C ALA A 168 11.69 6.39 11.83
N SER A 169 12.36 5.29 11.49
CA SER A 169 13.75 5.02 11.90
C SER A 169 14.74 6.01 11.28
N TYR A 170 14.56 6.35 10.00
CA TYR A 170 15.36 7.37 9.33
C TYR A 170 15.26 8.73 10.02
N ILE A 171 14.03 9.17 10.34
CA ILE A 171 13.80 10.45 11.03
C ILE A 171 14.46 10.46 12.41
N ARG A 172 14.37 9.36 13.17
CA ARG A 172 15.09 9.22 14.46
C ARG A 172 16.61 9.26 14.27
N GLY A 173 17.13 8.63 13.22
CA GLY A 173 18.56 8.69 12.86
C GLY A 173 19.04 10.10 12.52
N VAL A 174 18.26 10.86 11.73
CA VAL A 174 18.54 12.27 11.43
C VAL A 174 18.51 13.12 12.70
N LYS A 175 17.55 12.89 13.59
CA LYS A 175 17.50 13.57 14.89
C LYS A 175 18.76 13.29 15.72
N ALA A 176 19.12 12.01 15.87
CA ALA A 176 20.33 11.60 16.60
C ALA A 176 21.62 12.15 15.97
N TYR A 177 21.67 12.31 14.64
CA TYR A 177 22.79 12.97 13.95
C TYR A 177 22.91 14.44 14.36
N ASN A 178 21.79 15.18 14.37
CA ASN A 178 21.77 16.59 14.75
C ASN A 178 22.07 16.80 16.24
N ASP A 179 21.72 15.83 17.09
CA ASP A 179 21.98 15.84 18.54
C ASP A 179 23.38 15.25 18.89
N GLU A 180 24.20 14.90 17.89
CA GLU A 180 25.55 14.29 18.03
C GLU A 180 25.57 12.95 18.81
N GLU A 181 24.43 12.25 18.86
CA GLU A 181 24.29 10.93 19.48
C GLU A 181 24.73 9.81 18.51
N TRP A 182 26.04 9.74 18.23
CA TRP A 182 26.60 8.91 17.16
C TRP A 182 26.19 7.44 17.18
N GLN A 183 26.17 6.81 18.36
CA GLN A 183 25.78 5.41 18.48
C GLN A 183 24.30 5.19 18.13
N LEU A 184 23.42 6.10 18.55
CA LEU A 184 22.00 6.03 18.23
C LEU A 184 21.78 6.30 16.74
N CYS A 185 22.47 7.30 16.19
CA CYS A 185 22.47 7.64 14.77
C CYS A 185 22.80 6.43 13.89
N VAL A 186 23.90 5.72 14.17
CA VAL A 186 24.29 4.49 13.45
C VAL A 186 23.21 3.42 13.57
N ASN A 187 22.74 3.13 14.79
CA ASN A 187 21.73 2.08 15.02
C ASN A 187 20.42 2.36 14.28
N GLU A 188 19.92 3.61 14.31
CA GLU A 188 18.67 3.99 13.66
C GLU A 188 18.79 3.98 12.12
N PHE A 189 19.92 4.39 11.57
CA PHE A 189 20.15 4.28 10.12
C PHE A 189 20.29 2.83 9.65
N GLU A 190 21.03 1.98 10.36
CA GLU A 190 21.11 0.54 10.04
C GLU A 190 19.73 -0.12 10.11
N THR A 191 18.94 0.22 11.14
CA THR A 191 17.57 -0.25 11.31
C THR A 191 16.68 0.21 10.16
N SER A 192 16.76 1.49 9.79
CA SER A 192 16.03 2.07 8.66
C SER A 192 16.33 1.34 7.36
N VAL A 193 17.61 1.14 7.04
CA VAL A 193 18.02 0.49 5.79
C VAL A 193 17.52 -0.96 5.73
N LYS A 194 17.62 -1.72 6.83
CA LYS A 194 17.08 -3.07 6.89
C LYS A 194 15.56 -3.10 6.65
N GLN A 195 14.82 -2.24 7.34
CA GLN A 195 13.37 -2.14 7.19
C GLN A 195 12.97 -1.70 5.78
N PHE A 196 13.75 -0.82 5.14
CA PHE A 196 13.51 -0.39 3.76
C PHE A 196 13.60 -1.58 2.80
N PHE A 197 14.63 -2.42 2.92
CA PHE A 197 14.76 -3.61 2.07
C PHE A 197 13.64 -4.62 2.32
N ASP A 198 13.19 -4.80 3.56
CA ASP A 198 12.05 -5.67 3.87
C ASP A 198 10.76 -5.17 3.19
N GLU A 199 10.47 -3.86 3.25
CA GLU A 199 9.29 -3.27 2.58
C GLU A 199 9.42 -3.26 1.05
N GLU A 200 10.63 -3.05 0.52
CA GLU A 200 10.91 -3.10 -0.91
C GLU A 200 10.63 -4.49 -1.51
N GLN A 201 10.98 -5.57 -0.79
CA GLN A 201 10.66 -6.93 -1.21
C GLN A 201 9.15 -7.18 -1.25
N LYS A 202 8.38 -6.68 -0.28
CA LYS A 202 6.92 -6.76 -0.32
C LYS A 202 6.34 -6.00 -1.52
N CYS A 203 6.88 -4.81 -1.80
CA CYS A 203 6.51 -4.02 -2.98
C CYS A 203 6.79 -4.80 -4.28
N ARG A 204 7.95 -5.46 -4.38
CA ARG A 204 8.29 -6.32 -5.52
C ARG A 204 7.27 -7.42 -5.72
N HIS A 205 6.88 -8.13 -4.66
CA HIS A 205 5.85 -9.15 -4.74
C HIS A 205 4.55 -8.58 -5.31
N ILE A 206 4.06 -7.45 -4.81
CA ILE A 206 2.80 -6.85 -5.31
C ILE A 206 2.89 -6.52 -6.81
N CYS A 207 4.07 -6.10 -7.29
CA CYS A 207 4.30 -5.67 -8.67
C CYS A 207 4.64 -6.80 -9.66
N GLU A 208 4.91 -8.04 -9.23
CA GLU A 208 5.39 -9.14 -10.09
C GLU A 208 4.55 -9.39 -11.35
N ASP A 209 3.22 -9.22 -11.28
CA ASP A 209 2.32 -9.45 -12.42
C ASP A 209 1.83 -8.15 -13.08
N LYS A 210 2.29 -6.98 -12.63
CA LYS A 210 1.93 -5.72 -13.30
C LYS A 210 2.69 -5.66 -14.63
N LEU A 211 1.99 -6.00 -15.70
CA LEU A 211 2.49 -5.79 -17.05
C LEU A 211 2.49 -4.29 -17.35
N ASN A 212 3.65 -3.74 -17.67
CA ASN A 212 3.72 -2.40 -18.26
C ASN A 212 3.32 -2.50 -19.72
N TRP A 213 2.04 -2.29 -20.01
CA TRP A 213 1.52 -2.34 -21.38
C TRP A 213 2.12 -1.27 -22.30
N GLU A 214 2.61 -0.15 -21.75
CA GLU A 214 3.32 0.87 -22.54
C GLU A 214 4.62 0.35 -23.17
N ALA A 215 5.17 -0.75 -22.65
CA ALA A 215 6.34 -1.41 -23.23
C ALA A 215 6.02 -2.29 -24.44
N PHE A 216 4.74 -2.50 -24.77
CA PHE A 216 4.30 -3.30 -25.91
C PHE A 216 3.64 -2.40 -26.95
N ASP A 217 4.24 -2.30 -28.14
CA ASP A 217 3.69 -1.53 -29.28
C ASP A 217 2.32 -2.07 -29.78
N SER A 218 1.94 -3.27 -29.34
CA SER A 218 0.68 -3.94 -29.67
C SER A 218 -0.35 -3.79 -28.55
N ALA A 219 -1.60 -3.48 -28.94
CA ALA A 219 -2.75 -3.28 -28.06
C ALA A 219 -2.81 -4.27 -26.88
N ASN A 220 -3.02 -3.74 -25.67
CA ASN A 220 -3.27 -4.50 -24.45
C ASN A 220 -4.37 -5.55 -24.71
N PRO A 221 -4.07 -6.87 -24.63
CA PRO A 221 -5.06 -7.92 -24.90
C PRO A 221 -6.17 -8.01 -23.85
N GLU A 222 -6.08 -7.26 -22.75
CA GLU A 222 -7.12 -7.17 -21.71
C GLU A 222 -8.10 -6.00 -21.93
N ILE A 223 -7.94 -5.23 -23.02
CA ILE A 223 -8.90 -4.22 -23.52
C ILE A 223 -9.51 -4.71 -24.83
#